data_AF-A0A2Y9IFL4-F1
#
_entry.id   AF-A0A2Y9IFL4-F1
#
_cell.length_a   1.000
_cell.length_b   1.000
_cell.length_c   1.000
_cell.angle_alpha   90.00
_cell.angle_beta   90.00
_cell.angle_gamma   90.00
#
_symmetry.space_group_name_H-M   'P 1'
#
loop_
_entity.id
_entity.type
_entity.pdbx_description
1 polymer ?
#
loop_
_entity_poly.entity_id
_entity_poly.type
_entity_poly.pdbx_seq_one_letter_code
_entity_poly.pdbx_strand_id
1 'polypeptide(L)'
;MTDILPQPDCSLKAVCEPLERCCLDRLEEPGSRRPPNTGARLWGRVRSKLLRQKLDPQTVETKNWHTDVIEMNGIKVEFSMKFTSRDMSLKRTPSKKQTGVFGVKISVVTKRERSKVPYIVRQCVEEVEKRGIEEVGIYRISGVATDIQALKAVFDANNKDILLMLSDTDINAIAGTLKLYFRELPEPLLTDRLYPAFMEGIALSDPAAKENCMMHLLRTLPDPNLITFLFLLEHLKRVAEKEPINKMSLHNLATVFGPTLLRPSEVESKAHLTSAADIWSHDVMAQVQVLLYYLQHPPISFAELKRNTLYFSTDV
;
A
#
# COMPACT_ATOMS: atom_id res chain seq x y z
N MET A 1 26.54 12.53 -11.20
CA MET A 1 27.23 12.71 -9.91
C MET A 1 26.65 13.93 -9.23
N THR A 2 25.52 13.71 -8.55
CA THR A 2 24.92 14.59 -7.54
C THR A 2 23.76 13.80 -6.96
N ASP A 3 24.11 12.98 -5.97
CA ASP A 3 23.16 12.42 -5.01
C ASP A 3 22.55 13.57 -4.18
N ILE A 4 21.23 13.60 -4.09
CA ILE A 4 20.53 14.33 -3.04
C ILE A 4 19.57 13.35 -2.37
N LEU A 5 20.07 12.75 -1.29
CA LEU A 5 19.25 12.11 -0.25
C LEU A 5 18.39 13.18 0.43
N PRO A 6 17.06 13.02 0.56
CA PRO A 6 16.29 13.80 1.52
C PRO A 6 16.46 13.19 2.91
N GLN A 7 16.91 14.01 3.86
CA GLN A 7 16.90 13.75 5.30
C GLN A 7 15.46 13.77 5.88
N PRO A 8 15.23 13.19 7.08
CA PRO A 8 13.94 12.67 7.51
C PRO A 8 13.18 13.69 8.34
N ASP A 9 12.22 14.36 7.73
CA ASP A 9 11.15 15.05 8.45
C ASP A 9 9.85 14.29 8.23
N CYS A 10 9.17 13.96 9.33
CA CYS A 10 7.80 13.48 9.46
C CYS A 10 7.21 12.84 8.20
N SER A 11 7.06 11.52 8.22
CA SER A 11 6.28 10.75 7.23
C SER A 11 4.82 11.20 7.25
N LEU A 12 4.57 12.32 6.57
CA LEU A 12 3.26 12.79 6.16
C LEU A 12 2.72 11.75 5.19
N LYS A 13 1.98 10.77 5.73
CA LYS A 13 0.81 10.30 4.99
C LYS A 13 -0.23 11.42 5.10
N ALA A 14 -0.02 12.48 4.33
CA ALA A 14 -1.15 13.18 3.77
C ALA A 14 -1.87 12.12 2.94
N VAL A 15 -2.98 11.60 3.46
CA VAL A 15 -4.05 11.22 2.54
C VAL A 15 -4.53 12.55 1.98
N CYS A 16 -3.75 13.11 1.03
CA CYS A 16 -4.40 13.87 -0.01
C CYS A 16 -5.23 12.80 -0.72
N GLU A 17 -6.52 12.78 -0.41
CA GLU A 17 -7.48 12.39 -1.44
C GLU A 17 -7.02 13.07 -2.72
N PRO A 18 -6.89 12.37 -3.85
CA PRO A 18 -6.71 13.07 -5.10
C PRO A 18 -7.99 13.88 -5.25
N LEU A 19 -7.96 15.17 -4.89
CA LEU A 19 -8.66 16.13 -5.72
C LEU A 19 -8.02 15.90 -7.08
N GLU A 20 -8.76 15.17 -7.89
CA GLU A 20 -8.37 14.76 -9.22
C GLU A 20 -7.86 15.98 -9.98
N ARG A 21 -7.26 15.69 -11.14
CA ARG A 21 -7.39 16.57 -12.30
C ARG A 21 -8.87 16.83 -12.54
N CYS A 22 -9.46 17.72 -11.74
CA CYS A 22 -10.77 18.27 -11.94
C CYS A 22 -10.62 19.03 -13.25
N CYS A 23 -11.07 18.41 -14.33
CA CYS A 23 -11.72 18.96 -15.53
C CYS A 23 -11.67 20.50 -15.68
N LEU A 24 -10.50 21.12 -15.59
CA LEU A 24 -10.33 22.55 -15.83
C LEU A 24 -10.26 22.83 -17.33
N ASP A 25 -10.06 21.79 -18.15
CA ASP A 25 -10.11 21.88 -19.61
C ASP A 25 -11.54 21.83 -20.18
N ARG A 26 -12.59 21.76 -19.34
CA ARG A 26 -14.01 21.79 -19.79
C ARG A 26 -14.89 22.84 -19.10
N LEU A 27 -14.29 23.92 -18.60
CA LEU A 27 -15.02 25.14 -18.24
C LEU A 27 -14.54 26.32 -19.09
N GLU A 28 -14.39 26.12 -20.40
CA GLU A 28 -14.32 27.23 -21.35
C GLU A 28 -15.75 27.63 -21.74
N GLU A 29 -16.37 28.45 -20.90
CA GLU A 29 -17.46 29.32 -21.33
C GLU A 29 -16.92 30.27 -22.42
N PRO A 30 -17.51 30.30 -23.63
CA PRO A 30 -17.01 31.11 -24.73
C PRO A 30 -17.22 32.60 -24.40
N GLY A 31 -16.17 33.27 -23.89
CA GLY A 31 -16.19 34.72 -23.64
C GLY A 31 -15.34 35.22 -22.48
N SER A 32 -14.73 34.36 -21.66
CA SER A 32 -13.94 34.82 -20.52
C SER A 32 -12.47 35.06 -20.91
N ARG A 33 -12.03 36.33 -20.90
CA ARG A 33 -10.60 36.73 -20.99
C ARG A 33 -9.84 36.26 -19.74
N ARG A 34 -9.55 34.96 -19.63
CA ARG A 34 -8.76 34.41 -18.53
C ARG A 34 -7.31 34.21 -18.98
N PRO A 35 -6.33 34.53 -18.13
CA PRO A 35 -4.94 34.27 -18.47
C PRO A 35 -4.70 32.75 -18.54
N PRO A 36 -3.96 32.26 -19.54
CA PRO A 36 -3.58 30.85 -19.62
C PRO A 36 -2.85 30.43 -18.34
N ASN A 37 -3.02 29.16 -17.94
CA ASN A 37 -2.41 28.55 -16.74
C ASN A 37 -2.97 28.98 -15.37
N THR A 38 -4.15 29.62 -15.30
CA THR A 38 -4.79 29.97 -14.02
C THR A 38 -4.96 28.74 -13.10
N GLY A 39 -5.37 27.59 -13.64
CA GLY A 39 -5.51 26.33 -12.88
C GLY A 39 -4.19 25.81 -12.31
N ALA A 40 -3.13 25.72 -13.13
CA ALA A 40 -1.82 25.25 -12.68
C ALA A 40 -1.21 26.15 -11.59
N ARG A 41 -1.40 27.47 -11.70
CA ARG A 41 -0.97 28.44 -10.69
C ARG A 41 -1.76 28.32 -9.39
N LEU A 42 -3.06 28.04 -9.48
CA LEU A 42 -3.92 27.81 -8.32
C LEU A 42 -3.49 26.53 -7.57
N TRP A 43 -3.23 25.45 -8.31
CA TRP A 43 -2.65 24.21 -7.77
C TRP A 43 -1.29 24.42 -7.12
N GLY A 44 -0.43 25.24 -7.71
CA GLY A 44 0.85 25.63 -7.10
C GLY A 44 0.67 26.33 -5.74
N ARG A 45 -0.38 27.15 -5.58
CA ARG A 45 -0.72 27.80 -4.30
C ARG A 45 -1.28 26.81 -3.28
N VAL A 46 -2.16 25.90 -3.68
CA VAL A 46 -2.67 24.82 -2.82
C VAL A 46 -1.50 23.99 -2.27
N ARG A 47 -0.61 23.52 -3.16
CA ARG A 47 0.57 22.74 -2.78
C ARG A 47 1.51 23.50 -1.84
N SER A 48 1.76 24.79 -2.13
CA SER A 48 2.62 25.62 -1.28
C SER A 48 2.02 25.86 0.11
N LYS A 49 0.69 26.00 0.21
CA LYS A 49 -0.01 26.14 1.50
C LYS A 49 0.08 24.85 2.31
N LEU A 50 -0.18 23.70 1.68
CA LEU A 50 -0.03 22.37 2.30
C LEU A 50 1.40 22.11 2.80
N LEU A 51 2.43 22.48 2.04
CA LEU A 51 3.83 22.27 2.43
C LEU A 51 4.31 23.19 3.57
N ARG A 52 3.69 24.36 3.74
CA ARG A 52 4.10 25.36 4.75
C ARG A 52 3.35 25.20 6.07
N GLN A 53 2.28 24.41 6.09
CA GLN A 53 1.49 24.23 7.29
C GLN A 53 2.25 23.34 8.27
N LYS A 54 2.87 23.97 9.28
CA LYS A 54 3.37 23.25 10.44
C LYS A 54 2.16 22.72 11.19
N LEU A 55 1.91 21.42 11.07
CA LEU A 55 0.91 20.72 11.88
C LEU A 55 1.47 20.64 13.30
N ASP A 56 1.17 21.64 14.12
CA ASP A 56 1.48 21.58 15.56
C ASP A 56 0.57 20.50 16.18
N PRO A 57 1.13 19.42 16.75
CA PRO A 57 0.36 18.33 17.34
C PRO A 57 -0.74 18.80 18.29
N GLN A 58 -0.53 19.90 19.03
CA GLN A 58 -1.53 20.42 19.97
C GLN A 58 -2.72 21.14 19.30
N THR A 59 -2.51 21.76 18.14
CA THR A 59 -3.60 22.41 17.37
C THR A 59 -4.39 21.43 16.49
N VAL A 60 -3.85 20.23 16.32
CA VAL A 60 -4.23 19.27 15.28
C VAL A 60 -4.96 18.03 15.85
N GLU A 61 -5.18 17.98 17.17
CA GLU A 61 -5.99 16.95 17.83
C GLU A 61 -7.50 17.03 17.51
N THR A 62 -7.95 18.06 16.79
CA THR A 62 -9.34 18.10 16.36
C THR A 62 -9.60 16.97 15.35
N LYS A 63 -10.49 16.03 15.70
CA LYS A 63 -10.91 14.91 14.82
C LYS A 63 -11.65 15.35 13.55
N ASN A 64 -11.77 16.66 13.32
CA ASN A 64 -12.60 17.26 12.30
C ASN A 64 -11.78 17.59 11.05
N TRP A 65 -12.45 17.63 9.91
CA TRP A 65 -11.87 18.13 8.69
C TRP A 65 -11.67 19.64 8.79
N HIS A 66 -10.48 20.11 8.46
CA HIS A 66 -10.19 21.52 8.27
C HIS A 66 -10.34 21.83 6.79
N THR A 67 -11.28 22.70 6.47
CA THR A 67 -11.58 23.11 5.09
C THR A 67 -11.01 24.49 4.83
N ASP A 68 -10.30 24.61 3.71
CA ASP A 68 -9.65 25.82 3.25
C ASP A 68 -10.08 26.12 1.82
N VAL A 69 -10.20 27.41 1.50
CA VAL A 69 -10.54 27.87 0.14
C VAL A 69 -9.42 28.77 -0.38
N ILE A 70 -8.92 28.48 -1.57
CA ILE A 70 -8.01 29.36 -2.31
C ILE A 70 -8.72 29.88 -3.55
N GLU A 71 -8.79 31.21 -3.65
CA GLU A 71 -9.40 31.91 -4.77
C GLU A 71 -8.35 32.62 -5.62
N MET A 72 -8.48 32.54 -6.95
CA MET A 72 -7.70 33.34 -7.89
C MET A 72 -8.49 33.57 -9.18
N ASN A 73 -8.57 34.83 -9.61
CA ASN A 73 -9.22 35.22 -10.87
C ASN A 73 -10.65 34.65 -11.03
N GLY A 74 -11.43 34.63 -9.94
CA GLY A 74 -12.80 34.10 -9.92
C GLY A 74 -12.93 32.58 -9.86
N ILE A 75 -11.82 31.84 -9.79
CA ILE A 75 -11.82 30.39 -9.55
C ILE A 75 -11.55 30.13 -8.07
N LYS A 76 -12.46 29.42 -7.41
CA LYS A 76 -12.33 28.97 -6.02
C LYS A 76 -12.01 27.48 -6.00
N VAL A 77 -10.93 27.10 -5.32
CA VAL A 77 -10.62 25.71 -4.99
C VAL A 77 -10.76 25.54 -3.50
N GLU A 78 -11.73 24.71 -3.12
CA GLU A 78 -11.94 24.23 -1.77
C GLU A 78 -11.19 22.91 -1.58
N PHE A 79 -10.47 22.78 -0.48
CA PHE A 79 -9.80 21.54 -0.10
C PHE A 79 -9.96 21.31 1.40
N SER A 80 -10.09 20.05 1.78
CA SER A 80 -10.22 19.65 3.17
C SER A 80 -9.03 18.79 3.58
N MET A 81 -8.56 18.97 4.79
CA MET A 81 -7.47 18.18 5.37
C MET A 81 -7.83 17.73 6.77
N LYS A 82 -7.40 16.54 7.14
CA LYS A 82 -7.53 16.03 8.50
C LYS A 82 -6.25 15.34 8.89
N PHE A 83 -5.73 15.71 10.05
CA PHE A 83 -4.63 14.95 10.62
C PHE A 83 -5.17 13.68 11.26
N THR A 84 -4.46 12.59 10.98
CA THR A 84 -4.68 11.31 11.62
C THR A 84 -3.36 10.94 12.28
N SER A 85 -3.36 10.83 13.60
CA SER A 85 -2.14 10.45 14.34
C SER A 85 -1.61 9.11 13.84
N ARG A 86 -0.30 8.88 14.05
CA ARG A 86 0.36 7.62 13.67
C ARG A 86 -0.40 6.42 14.20
N ASP A 87 -0.66 6.39 15.50
CA ASP A 87 -1.35 5.27 16.15
C ASP A 87 -2.72 5.02 15.54
N MET A 88 -3.44 6.07 15.15
CA MET A 88 -4.74 5.95 14.51
C MET A 88 -4.64 5.47 13.06
N SER A 89 -3.63 5.91 12.31
CA SER A 89 -3.38 5.51 10.91
C SER A 89 -2.91 4.06 10.79
N LEU A 90 -2.23 3.55 11.82
CA LEU A 90 -1.68 2.20 11.85
C LEU A 90 -2.60 1.18 12.53
N LYS A 91 -3.62 1.66 13.26
CA LYS A 91 -4.54 0.80 14.00
C LYS A 91 -5.31 -0.13 13.08
N ARG A 92 -5.03 -1.43 13.20
CA ARG A 92 -5.81 -2.48 12.53
C ARG A 92 -7.07 -2.72 13.36
N THR A 93 -8.23 -2.39 12.81
CA THR A 93 -9.50 -2.64 13.49
C THR A 93 -10.17 -3.85 12.85
N PRO A 94 -10.28 -4.98 13.58
CA PRO A 94 -11.05 -6.12 13.09
C PRO A 94 -12.47 -5.70 12.73
N SER A 95 -12.97 -6.19 11.61
CA SER A 95 -14.32 -5.89 11.17
C SER A 95 -15.33 -6.53 12.12
N LYS A 96 -16.34 -5.74 12.51
CA LYS A 96 -17.51 -6.25 13.23
C LYS A 96 -18.39 -7.13 12.34
N LYS A 97 -18.33 -6.92 11.02
CA LYS A 97 -19.08 -7.70 10.02
C LYS A 97 -18.21 -8.84 9.49
N GLN A 98 -18.35 -10.01 10.09
CA GLN A 98 -17.60 -11.22 9.68
C GLN A 98 -17.97 -11.74 8.27
N THR A 99 -19.04 -11.22 7.66
CA THR A 99 -19.44 -11.53 6.29
C THR A 99 -18.63 -10.76 5.23
N GLY A 100 -17.96 -9.67 5.61
CA GLY A 100 -17.11 -8.88 4.71
C GLY A 100 -15.75 -9.52 4.43
N VAL A 101 -14.88 -8.79 3.73
CA VAL A 101 -13.50 -9.21 3.41
C VAL A 101 -12.45 -8.29 4.04
N PHE A 102 -12.72 -6.98 4.16
CA PHE A 102 -11.83 -6.04 4.83
C PHE A 102 -11.92 -6.19 6.36
N GLY A 103 -10.80 -6.08 7.06
CA GLY A 103 -10.77 -6.26 8.52
C GLY A 103 -11.06 -7.68 8.99
N VAL A 104 -11.10 -8.68 8.11
CA VAL A 104 -11.34 -10.09 8.45
C VAL A 104 -10.05 -10.88 8.26
N LYS A 105 -9.79 -11.87 9.13
CA LYS A 105 -8.60 -12.72 9.02
C LYS A 105 -8.59 -13.43 7.65
N ILE A 106 -7.45 -13.40 6.97
CA ILE A 106 -7.31 -14.01 5.63
C ILE A 106 -7.70 -15.49 5.60
N SER A 107 -7.41 -16.24 6.68
CA SER A 107 -7.81 -17.64 6.85
C SER A 107 -9.33 -17.86 6.90
N VAL A 108 -10.09 -16.90 7.44
CA VAL A 108 -11.55 -16.94 7.49
C VAL A 108 -12.13 -16.69 6.09
N VAL A 109 -11.60 -15.68 5.39
CA VAL A 109 -12.05 -15.33 4.03
C VAL A 109 -11.77 -16.48 3.05
N THR A 110 -10.54 -17.00 3.03
CA THR A 110 -10.15 -18.13 2.16
C THR A 110 -10.95 -19.40 2.42
N LYS A 111 -11.20 -19.73 3.70
CA LYS A 111 -12.07 -20.86 4.07
C LYS A 111 -13.50 -20.70 3.57
N ARG A 112 -14.08 -19.49 3.71
CA ARG A 112 -15.43 -19.18 3.25
C ARG A 112 -15.56 -19.27 1.73
N GLU A 113 -14.57 -18.74 1.02
CA GLU A 113 -14.53 -18.74 -0.45
C GLU A 113 -14.10 -20.08 -1.05
N ARG A 114 -13.66 -21.04 -0.22
CA ARG A 114 -13.08 -22.32 -0.65
C ARG A 114 -11.92 -22.13 -1.64
N SER A 115 -11.12 -21.09 -1.42
CA SER A 115 -9.98 -20.70 -2.26
C SER A 115 -8.76 -20.45 -1.38
N LYS A 116 -7.56 -20.73 -1.90
CA LYS A 116 -6.29 -20.46 -1.19
C LYS A 116 -5.87 -19.00 -1.21
N VAL A 117 -6.35 -18.24 -2.22
CA VAL A 117 -6.11 -16.81 -2.37
C VAL A 117 -7.46 -16.08 -2.36
N PRO A 118 -7.63 -15.01 -1.55
CA PRO A 118 -8.87 -14.24 -1.49
C PRO A 118 -9.32 -13.74 -2.87
N TYR A 119 -10.62 -13.74 -3.12
CA TYR A 119 -11.23 -13.32 -4.38
C TYR A 119 -10.85 -11.87 -4.73
N ILE A 120 -10.92 -10.95 -3.77
CA ILE A 120 -10.48 -9.57 -3.94
C ILE A 120 -9.04 -9.46 -4.46
N VAL A 121 -8.11 -10.25 -3.93
CA VAL A 121 -6.71 -10.24 -4.37
C VAL A 121 -6.61 -10.71 -5.81
N ARG A 122 -7.28 -11.82 -6.15
CA ARG A 122 -7.26 -12.36 -7.52
C ARG A 122 -7.83 -11.38 -8.54
N GLN A 123 -8.98 -10.76 -8.24
CA GLN A 123 -9.64 -9.86 -9.19
C GLN A 123 -8.88 -8.55 -9.40
N CYS A 124 -8.34 -7.94 -8.33
CA CYS A 124 -7.52 -6.75 -8.49
C CYS A 124 -6.24 -7.06 -9.28
N VAL A 125 -5.58 -8.18 -9.00
CA VAL A 125 -4.38 -8.61 -9.73
C VAL A 125 -4.67 -8.88 -11.20
N GLU A 126 -5.73 -9.64 -11.49
CA GLU A 126 -6.15 -9.98 -12.85
C GLU A 126 -6.46 -8.73 -13.67
N GLU A 127 -7.18 -7.75 -13.09
CA GLU A 127 -7.51 -6.51 -13.80
C GLU A 127 -6.28 -5.60 -14.01
N VAL A 128 -5.36 -5.54 -13.03
CA VAL A 128 -4.08 -4.82 -13.21
C VAL A 128 -3.23 -5.47 -14.30
N GLU A 129 -3.16 -6.79 -14.37
CA GLU A 129 -2.41 -7.47 -15.43
C GLU A 129 -3.04 -7.28 -16.81
N LYS A 130 -4.38 -7.28 -16.87
CA LYS A 130 -5.14 -7.14 -18.11
C LYS A 130 -4.97 -5.77 -18.76
N ARG A 131 -4.97 -4.68 -17.99
CA ARG A 131 -4.93 -3.31 -18.55
C ARG A 131 -4.03 -2.30 -17.83
N GLY A 132 -3.52 -2.63 -16.65
CA GLY A 132 -2.70 -1.74 -15.83
C GLY A 132 -1.21 -2.00 -15.86
N ILE A 133 -0.76 -3.10 -16.47
CA ILE A 133 0.63 -3.55 -16.36
C ILE A 133 1.62 -2.57 -16.99
N GLU A 134 1.18 -1.76 -17.96
CA GLU A 134 1.97 -0.72 -18.64
C GLU A 134 1.65 0.70 -18.12
N GLU A 135 0.74 0.85 -17.15
CA GLU A 135 0.38 2.15 -16.57
C GLU A 135 1.56 2.75 -15.79
N VAL A 136 1.95 3.98 -16.16
CA VAL A 136 3.11 4.65 -15.56
C VAL A 136 2.88 4.87 -14.07
N GLY A 137 3.75 4.30 -13.25
CA GLY A 137 3.69 4.42 -11.80
C GLY A 137 2.60 3.59 -11.16
N ILE A 138 2.09 2.53 -11.82
CA ILE A 138 1.12 1.59 -11.22
C ILE A 138 1.57 1.16 -9.81
N TYR A 139 0.63 1.09 -8.87
CA TYR A 139 0.85 0.95 -7.42
C TYR A 139 1.52 2.12 -6.70
N ARG A 140 2.37 2.92 -7.34
CA ARG A 140 2.96 4.12 -6.74
C ARG A 140 1.99 5.30 -6.75
N ILE A 141 1.33 5.53 -7.87
CA ILE A 141 0.30 6.57 -8.01
C ILE A 141 -0.95 6.11 -7.25
N SER A 142 -1.57 7.05 -6.53
CA SER A 142 -2.81 6.80 -5.78
C SER A 142 -4.00 7.05 -6.69
N GLY A 143 -4.90 6.09 -6.77
CA GLY A 143 -6.22 6.30 -7.34
C GLY A 143 -7.11 7.15 -6.44
N VAL A 144 -8.26 7.52 -7.00
CA VAL A 144 -9.28 8.35 -6.35
C VAL A 144 -9.82 7.67 -5.10
N ALA A 145 -9.84 8.39 -3.98
CA ALA A 145 -10.20 7.82 -2.69
C ALA A 145 -11.65 7.34 -2.65
N THR A 146 -12.57 8.08 -3.28
CA THR A 146 -13.99 7.72 -3.38
C THR A 146 -14.18 6.41 -4.13
N ASP A 147 -13.45 6.21 -5.24
CA ASP A 147 -13.52 4.97 -6.03
C ASP A 147 -12.96 3.78 -5.25
N ILE A 148 -11.86 3.97 -4.52
CA ILE A 148 -11.30 2.95 -3.63
C ILE A 148 -12.32 2.55 -2.55
N GLN A 149 -13.02 3.52 -1.93
CA GLN A 149 -14.04 3.23 -0.93
C GLN A 149 -15.27 2.55 -1.55
N ALA A 150 -15.67 2.93 -2.76
CA ALA A 150 -16.77 2.30 -3.48
C ALA A 150 -16.43 0.83 -3.80
N LEU A 151 -15.24 0.56 -4.34
CA LEU A 151 -14.75 -0.81 -4.60
C LEU A 151 -14.71 -1.63 -3.31
N LYS A 152 -14.18 -1.06 -2.22
CA LYS A 152 -14.18 -1.69 -0.89
C LYS A 152 -15.60 -2.09 -0.47
N ALA A 153 -16.57 -1.20 -0.58
CA ALA A 153 -17.95 -1.48 -0.19
C ALA A 153 -18.57 -2.62 -1.01
N VAL A 154 -18.29 -2.68 -2.31
CA VAL A 154 -18.78 -3.74 -3.19
C VAL A 154 -18.14 -5.10 -2.88
N PHE A 155 -16.83 -5.13 -2.63
CA PHE A 155 -16.14 -6.34 -2.18
C PHE A 155 -16.64 -6.81 -0.80
N ASP A 156 -16.84 -5.90 0.15
CA ASP A 156 -17.36 -6.23 1.49
C ASP A 156 -18.81 -6.72 1.47
N ALA A 157 -19.62 -6.26 0.52
CA ALA A 157 -20.97 -6.75 0.29
C ALA A 157 -21.02 -8.12 -0.39
N ASN A 158 -19.88 -8.63 -0.89
CA ASN A 158 -19.78 -9.84 -1.71
C ASN A 158 -20.74 -9.79 -2.91
N ASN A 159 -20.84 -8.63 -3.56
CA ASN A 159 -21.70 -8.43 -4.72
C ASN A 159 -21.07 -9.05 -5.99
N LYS A 160 -21.90 -9.72 -6.81
CA LYS A 160 -21.49 -10.35 -8.08
C LYS A 160 -21.20 -9.35 -9.19
N ASP A 161 -21.67 -8.11 -9.07
CA ASP A 161 -21.45 -7.05 -10.08
C ASP A 161 -20.03 -6.48 -10.10
N ILE A 162 -19.14 -7.00 -9.26
CA ILE A 162 -17.77 -6.50 -9.11
C ILE A 162 -16.99 -6.48 -10.44
N LEU A 163 -17.23 -7.44 -11.33
CA LEU A 163 -16.53 -7.52 -12.62
C LEU A 163 -16.83 -6.30 -13.50
N LEU A 164 -18.09 -5.84 -13.53
CA LEU A 164 -18.50 -4.66 -14.28
C LEU A 164 -17.91 -3.39 -13.66
N MET A 165 -17.93 -3.31 -12.33
CA MET A 165 -17.35 -2.16 -11.64
C MET A 165 -15.83 -2.07 -11.86
N LEU A 166 -15.12 -3.20 -11.85
CA LEU A 166 -13.67 -3.24 -12.09
C LEU A 166 -13.30 -2.82 -13.52
N SER A 167 -14.13 -3.11 -14.53
CA SER A 167 -13.83 -2.67 -15.90
C SER A 167 -13.92 -1.16 -16.07
N ASP A 168 -14.84 -0.52 -15.35
CA ASP A 168 -15.16 0.91 -15.52
C ASP A 168 -14.35 1.83 -14.57
N THR A 169 -13.75 1.28 -13.52
CA THR A 169 -13.00 2.05 -12.51
C THR A 169 -11.58 2.35 -12.97
N ASP A 170 -11.00 3.47 -12.53
CA ASP A 170 -9.58 3.78 -12.79
C ASP A 170 -8.63 2.68 -12.25
N ILE A 171 -7.56 2.39 -12.98
CA ILE A 171 -6.66 1.28 -12.64
C ILE A 171 -5.85 1.56 -11.36
N ASN A 172 -5.54 2.83 -11.07
CA ASN A 172 -4.87 3.21 -9.84
C ASN A 172 -5.80 3.11 -8.63
N ALA A 173 -7.11 3.21 -8.82
CA ALA A 173 -8.10 2.93 -7.76
C ALA A 173 -8.20 1.43 -7.46
N ILE A 174 -8.11 0.56 -8.47
CA ILE A 174 -8.04 -0.90 -8.27
C ILE A 174 -6.73 -1.29 -7.55
N ALA A 175 -5.60 -0.77 -8.01
CA ALA A 175 -4.31 -0.94 -7.34
C ALA A 175 -4.34 -0.39 -5.90
N GLY A 176 -5.02 0.73 -5.69
CA GLY A 176 -5.29 1.31 -4.37
C GLY A 176 -6.11 0.40 -3.47
N THR A 177 -7.14 -0.25 -4.02
CA THR A 177 -8.01 -1.19 -3.32
C THR A 177 -7.26 -2.45 -2.88
N LEU A 178 -6.40 -3.01 -3.75
CA LEU A 178 -5.54 -4.14 -3.39
C LEU A 178 -4.61 -3.79 -2.21
N LYS A 179 -3.95 -2.63 -2.27
CA LYS A 179 -3.10 -2.13 -1.17
C LYS A 179 -3.91 -1.92 0.11
N LEU A 180 -5.12 -1.38 -0.01
CA LEU A 180 -6.02 -1.14 1.13
C LEU A 180 -6.39 -2.45 1.82
N TYR A 181 -6.70 -3.50 1.05
CA TYR A 181 -7.06 -4.81 1.59
C TYR A 181 -5.97 -5.36 2.52
N PHE A 182 -4.72 -5.43 2.05
CA PHE A 182 -3.60 -5.91 2.87
C PHE A 182 -3.33 -5.03 4.11
N ARG A 183 -3.49 -3.71 3.95
CA ARG A 183 -3.34 -2.75 5.05
C ARG A 183 -4.38 -2.93 6.14
N GLU A 184 -5.61 -3.28 5.77
CA GLU A 184 -6.73 -3.43 6.71
C GLU A 184 -6.94 -4.86 7.23
N LEU A 185 -6.11 -5.84 6.83
CA LEU A 185 -6.12 -7.15 7.50
C LEU A 185 -5.96 -6.97 9.02
N PRO A 186 -6.52 -7.85 9.87
CA PRO A 186 -6.32 -7.78 11.32
C PRO A 186 -4.85 -7.88 11.76
N GLU A 187 -4.02 -8.50 10.92
CA GLU A 187 -2.59 -8.73 11.09
C GLU A 187 -1.91 -8.56 9.71
N PRO A 188 -0.65 -8.08 9.61
CA PRO A 188 0.08 -8.03 8.34
C PRO A 188 0.14 -9.38 7.64
N LEU A 189 0.26 -9.37 6.31
CA LEU A 189 0.31 -10.62 5.54
C LEU A 189 1.49 -11.50 5.97
N LEU A 190 2.61 -10.89 6.35
CA LEU A 190 3.80 -11.59 6.85
C LEU A 190 3.83 -11.78 8.37
N THR A 191 2.68 -11.58 9.03
CA THR A 191 2.41 -11.85 10.45
C THR A 191 3.19 -10.99 11.45
N ASP A 192 2.56 -10.63 12.55
CA ASP A 192 3.22 -9.93 13.66
C ASP A 192 4.24 -10.86 14.33
N ARG A 193 3.89 -12.14 14.47
CA ARG A 193 4.74 -13.15 15.13
C ARG A 193 6.11 -13.31 14.46
N LEU A 194 6.17 -13.24 13.13
CA LEU A 194 7.41 -13.43 12.38
C LEU A 194 8.13 -12.12 12.08
N TYR A 195 7.53 -10.97 12.38
CA TYR A 195 8.10 -9.66 12.06
C TYR A 195 9.53 -9.47 12.60
N PRO A 196 9.85 -9.73 13.89
CA PRO A 196 11.21 -9.56 14.40
C PRO A 196 12.22 -10.44 13.65
N ALA A 197 11.85 -11.68 13.38
CA ALA A 197 12.72 -12.63 12.68
C ALA A 197 12.97 -12.23 11.22
N PHE A 198 12.00 -11.61 10.54
CA PHE A 198 12.23 -11.01 9.21
C PHE A 198 13.23 -9.85 9.28
N MET A 199 13.14 -8.99 10.29
CA MET A 199 14.05 -7.85 10.46
C MET A 199 15.48 -8.32 10.77
N GLU A 200 15.64 -9.33 11.63
CA GLU A 200 16.93 -9.93 11.95
C GLU A 200 17.51 -10.70 10.76
N GLY A 201 16.68 -11.51 10.08
CA GLY A 201 17.09 -12.33 8.95
C GLY A 201 17.63 -11.51 7.78
N ILE A 202 16.97 -10.39 7.44
CA ILE A 202 17.45 -9.52 6.34
C ILE A 202 18.75 -8.80 6.70
N ALA A 203 19.01 -8.56 7.98
CA ALA A 203 20.21 -7.91 8.49
C ALA A 203 21.45 -8.82 8.57
N LEU A 204 21.29 -10.14 8.37
CA LEU A 204 22.42 -11.08 8.36
C LEU A 204 23.45 -10.69 7.28
N SER A 205 24.74 -10.73 7.62
CA SER A 205 25.82 -10.44 6.67
C SER A 205 26.18 -11.64 5.81
N ASP A 206 26.09 -12.85 6.37
CA ASP A 206 26.42 -14.09 5.66
C ASP A 206 25.30 -14.47 4.66
N PRO A 207 25.61 -14.58 3.35
CA PRO A 207 24.59 -14.86 2.34
C PRO A 207 23.88 -16.20 2.53
N ALA A 208 24.60 -17.26 2.93
CA ALA A 208 24.01 -18.59 3.10
C ALA A 208 23.08 -18.65 4.32
N ALA A 209 23.48 -18.05 5.45
CA ALA A 209 22.64 -17.92 6.63
C ALA A 209 21.40 -17.07 6.34
N LYS A 210 21.55 -15.96 5.60
CA LYS A 210 20.42 -15.13 5.15
C LYS A 210 19.45 -15.93 4.32
N GLU A 211 19.93 -16.65 3.30
CA GLU A 211 19.08 -17.49 2.45
C GLU A 211 18.33 -18.53 3.25
N ASN A 212 19.03 -19.29 4.10
CA ASN A 212 18.41 -20.30 4.95
C ASN A 212 17.34 -19.71 5.88
N CYS A 213 17.64 -18.59 6.52
CA CYS A 213 16.72 -17.88 7.41
C CYS A 213 15.48 -17.38 6.67
N MET A 214 15.66 -16.61 5.59
CA MET A 214 14.56 -16.04 4.81
C MET A 214 13.69 -17.13 4.20
N MET A 215 14.29 -18.22 3.72
CA MET A 215 13.52 -19.34 3.18
C MET A 215 12.79 -20.14 4.28
N HIS A 216 13.35 -20.24 5.49
CA HIS A 216 12.67 -20.83 6.64
C HIS A 216 11.45 -19.99 7.06
N LEU A 217 11.61 -18.67 7.17
CA LEU A 217 10.51 -17.75 7.53
C LEU A 217 9.34 -17.84 6.57
N LEU A 218 9.62 -17.92 5.27
CA LEU A 218 8.60 -18.11 4.25
C LEU A 218 7.82 -19.43 4.45
N ARG A 219 8.50 -20.53 4.78
CA ARG A 219 7.86 -21.84 5.06
C ARG A 219 7.05 -21.86 6.35
N THR A 220 7.39 -20.99 7.30
CA THR A 220 6.73 -20.89 8.61
C THR A 220 5.45 -20.04 8.57
N LEU A 221 5.19 -19.33 7.47
CA LEU A 221 3.94 -18.60 7.28
C LEU A 221 2.74 -19.56 7.23
N PRO A 222 1.57 -19.16 7.78
CA PRO A 222 0.34 -19.90 7.58
C PRO A 222 0.00 -20.08 6.09
N ASP A 223 -0.53 -21.23 5.71
CA ASP A 223 -0.84 -21.57 4.30
C ASP A 223 -1.58 -20.44 3.53
N PRO A 224 -2.67 -19.82 4.05
CA PRO A 224 -3.34 -18.72 3.33
C PRO A 224 -2.45 -17.50 3.11
N ASN A 225 -1.58 -17.18 4.08
CA ASN A 225 -0.65 -16.06 4.02
C ASN A 225 0.46 -16.33 3.00
N LEU A 226 1.09 -17.51 3.09
CA LEU A 226 2.15 -17.95 2.18
C LEU A 226 1.67 -17.93 0.72
N ILE A 227 0.54 -18.59 0.43
CA ILE A 227 0.06 -18.74 -0.94
C ILE A 227 -0.36 -17.38 -1.52
N THR A 228 -1.01 -16.55 -0.72
CA THR A 228 -1.36 -15.18 -1.13
C THR A 228 -0.12 -14.32 -1.37
N PHE A 229 0.92 -14.48 -0.53
CA PHE A 229 2.18 -13.75 -0.69
C PHE A 229 2.92 -14.17 -1.96
N LEU A 230 3.03 -15.47 -2.24
CA LEU A 230 3.63 -15.98 -3.48
C LEU A 230 2.88 -15.50 -4.72
N PHE A 231 1.54 -15.55 -4.69
CA PHE A 231 0.69 -15.04 -5.78
C PHE A 231 0.95 -13.54 -6.03
N LEU A 232 1.08 -12.74 -4.96
CA LEU A 232 1.42 -11.32 -5.07
C LEU A 232 2.85 -11.11 -5.59
N LEU A 233 3.84 -11.88 -5.14
CA LEU A 233 5.23 -11.77 -5.63
C LEU A 233 5.31 -12.03 -7.14
N GLU A 234 4.62 -13.05 -7.64
CA GLU A 234 4.56 -13.37 -9.06
C GLU A 234 3.92 -12.24 -9.87
N HIS A 235 2.84 -11.66 -9.36
CA HIS A 235 2.23 -10.47 -9.97
C HIS A 235 3.21 -9.29 -10.02
N LEU A 236 3.86 -8.96 -8.91
CA LEU A 236 4.78 -7.82 -8.83
C LEU A 236 6.01 -8.00 -9.73
N LYS A 237 6.51 -9.24 -9.89
CA LYS A 237 7.58 -9.54 -10.85
C LYS A 237 7.15 -9.23 -12.29
N ARG A 238 5.95 -9.65 -12.69
CA ARG A 238 5.39 -9.36 -14.01
C ARG A 238 5.19 -7.86 -14.26
N VAL A 239 4.81 -7.11 -13.22
CA VAL A 239 4.78 -5.63 -13.31
C VAL A 239 6.19 -5.07 -13.53
N ALA A 240 7.19 -5.56 -12.80
CA ALA A 240 8.57 -5.10 -12.95
C ALA A 240 9.20 -5.46 -14.31
N GLU A 241 8.79 -6.55 -14.95
CA GLU A 241 9.21 -6.89 -16.32
C GLU A 241 8.81 -5.80 -17.34
N LYS A 242 7.80 -4.98 -17.02
CA LYS A 242 7.34 -3.84 -17.81
C LYS A 242 7.93 -2.50 -17.35
N GLU A 243 8.97 -2.51 -16.51
CA GLU A 243 9.68 -1.31 -15.99
C GLU A 243 10.03 -0.28 -17.08
N PRO A 244 10.51 -0.64 -18.29
CA PRO A 244 10.81 0.34 -19.33
C PRO A 244 9.62 1.25 -19.69
N ILE A 245 8.39 0.78 -19.50
CA ILE A 245 7.16 1.51 -19.80
C ILE A 245 6.59 2.09 -18.51
N ASN A 246 6.23 1.23 -17.55
CA ASN A 246 5.52 1.64 -16.33
C ASN A 246 6.41 2.33 -15.28
N LYS A 247 7.74 2.31 -15.43
CA LYS A 247 8.73 2.90 -14.51
C LYS A 247 8.75 2.32 -13.09
N MET A 248 8.23 1.12 -12.91
CA MET A 248 8.14 0.43 -11.62
C MET A 248 9.12 -0.74 -11.54
N SER A 249 10.33 -0.47 -11.05
CA SER A 249 11.32 -1.50 -10.73
C SER A 249 10.91 -2.37 -9.54
N LEU A 250 11.58 -3.51 -9.33
CA LEU A 250 11.42 -4.34 -8.12
C LEU A 250 11.61 -3.52 -6.84
N HIS A 251 12.57 -2.59 -6.83
CA HIS A 251 12.82 -1.71 -5.69
C HIS A 251 11.67 -0.71 -5.46
N ASN A 252 11.13 -0.12 -6.53
CA ASN A 252 9.98 0.78 -6.45
C ASN A 252 8.74 0.06 -5.92
N LEU A 253 8.49 -1.16 -6.38
CA LEU A 253 7.39 -1.99 -5.89
C LEU A 253 7.61 -2.41 -4.43
N ALA A 254 8.83 -2.77 -4.06
CA ALA A 254 9.19 -3.10 -2.67
C ALA A 254 8.96 -1.91 -1.73
N THR A 255 9.27 -0.69 -2.19
CA THR A 255 9.01 0.57 -1.44
C THR A 255 7.53 0.77 -1.14
N VAL A 256 6.65 0.41 -2.08
CA VAL A 256 5.20 0.53 -1.92
C VAL A 256 4.62 -0.58 -1.03
N PHE A 257 5.03 -1.82 -1.28
CA PHE A 257 4.40 -2.99 -0.65
C PHE A 257 5.08 -3.43 0.65
N GLY A 258 6.36 -3.15 0.87
CA GLY A 258 7.08 -3.54 2.09
C GLY A 258 6.35 -3.11 3.36
N PRO A 259 6.07 -1.80 3.54
CA PRO A 259 5.30 -1.29 4.69
C PRO A 259 3.81 -1.66 4.69
N THR A 260 3.31 -2.22 3.59
CA THR A 260 1.92 -2.70 3.46
C THR A 260 1.81 -4.14 3.96
N LEU A 261 2.82 -4.97 3.70
CA LEU A 261 2.83 -6.41 3.99
C LEU A 261 3.54 -6.76 5.30
N LEU A 262 4.53 -5.95 5.72
CA LEU A 262 5.22 -6.03 7.01
C LEU A 262 5.03 -4.72 7.78
N ARG A 263 4.75 -4.83 9.09
CA ARG A 263 4.67 -3.70 10.01
C ARG A 263 4.94 -4.21 11.43
N PRO A 264 5.57 -3.41 12.31
CA PRO A 264 5.65 -3.75 13.73
C PRO A 264 4.25 -3.89 14.34
N SER A 265 4.11 -4.75 15.35
CA SER A 265 2.88 -4.84 16.12
C SER A 265 2.62 -3.54 16.92
N GLU A 266 1.36 -3.28 17.30
CA GLU A 266 1.03 -2.15 18.19
C GLU A 266 1.71 -2.25 19.56
N VAL A 267 2.07 -3.46 19.99
CA VAL A 267 2.70 -3.73 21.29
C VAL A 267 4.18 -3.30 21.27
N GLU A 268 4.91 -3.64 20.21
CA GLU A 268 6.32 -3.25 20.02
C GLU A 268 6.45 -1.76 19.73
N SER A 269 5.47 -1.17 19.03
CA SER A 269 5.45 0.26 18.70
C SER A 269 5.43 1.18 19.93
N LYS A 270 4.94 0.69 21.08
CA LYS A 270 4.90 1.44 22.35
C LYS A 270 6.18 1.33 23.18
N ALA A 271 7.02 0.33 22.91
CA ALA A 271 8.24 0.08 23.67
C ALA A 271 9.41 0.97 23.22
N HIS A 272 9.38 1.50 21.99
CA HIS A 272 10.45 2.31 21.41
C HIS A 272 10.10 3.81 21.41
N LEU A 273 10.22 4.45 22.58
CA LEU A 273 10.00 5.90 22.79
C LEU A 273 11.29 6.75 22.76
N THR A 274 12.34 6.33 22.05
CA THR A 274 13.57 7.11 21.84
C THR A 274 13.72 7.48 20.35
N SER A 275 14.02 8.76 20.06
CA SER A 275 14.12 9.40 18.73
C SER A 275 13.39 8.70 17.56
N ALA A 276 12.10 9.03 17.39
CA ALA A 276 11.18 8.33 16.49
C ALA A 276 11.45 8.48 14.98
N ALA A 277 12.41 9.30 14.56
CA ALA A 277 12.69 9.61 13.14
C ALA A 277 13.76 8.68 12.52
N ASP A 278 14.86 8.43 13.23
CA ASP A 278 15.98 7.64 12.72
C ASP A 278 15.67 6.12 12.72
N ILE A 279 15.01 5.65 13.78
CA ILE A 279 14.61 4.25 13.95
C ILE A 279 13.54 3.86 12.91
N TRP A 280 12.60 4.76 12.62
CA TRP A 280 11.53 4.49 11.66
C TRP A 280 12.05 4.39 10.22
N SER A 281 13.02 5.23 9.88
CA SER A 281 13.70 5.14 8.58
C SER A 281 14.39 3.80 8.43
N HIS A 282 15.02 3.28 9.49
CA HIS A 282 15.65 1.96 9.49
C HIS A 282 14.62 0.82 9.34
N ASP A 283 13.53 0.84 10.11
CA ASP A 283 12.50 -0.21 10.07
C ASP A 283 11.77 -0.26 8.71
N VAL A 284 11.44 0.90 8.16
CA VAL A 284 10.82 0.96 6.82
C VAL A 284 11.78 0.45 5.77
N MET A 285 13.06 0.82 5.85
CA MET A 285 14.06 0.29 4.91
C MET A 285 14.22 -1.23 5.05
N ALA A 286 14.22 -1.78 6.27
CA ALA A 286 14.25 -3.23 6.49
C ALA A 286 13.01 -3.92 5.88
N GLN A 287 11.81 -3.37 6.04
CA GLN A 287 10.59 -3.89 5.41
C GLN A 287 10.69 -3.91 3.87
N VAL A 288 11.26 -2.85 3.29
CA VAL A 288 11.52 -2.77 1.84
C VAL A 288 12.54 -3.84 1.43
N GLN A 289 13.62 -4.01 2.18
CA GLN A 289 14.65 -5.00 1.89
C GLN A 289 14.12 -6.44 1.99
N VAL A 290 13.27 -6.75 2.97
CA VAL A 290 12.63 -8.08 3.07
C VAL A 290 11.82 -8.40 1.82
N LEU A 291 10.99 -7.47 1.36
CA LEU A 291 10.19 -7.71 0.15
C LEU A 291 11.07 -7.75 -1.11
N LEU A 292 12.04 -6.83 -1.22
CA LEU A 292 12.98 -6.79 -2.34
C LEU A 292 13.78 -8.08 -2.45
N TYR A 293 14.21 -8.65 -1.32
CA TYR A 293 14.89 -9.93 -1.27
C TYR A 293 14.09 -11.01 -2.00
N TYR A 294 12.83 -11.25 -1.62
CA TYR A 294 12.01 -12.26 -2.29
C TYR A 294 11.67 -11.93 -3.76
N LEU A 295 11.58 -10.65 -4.11
CA LEU A 295 11.36 -10.20 -5.48
C LEU A 295 12.59 -10.44 -6.39
N GLN A 296 13.80 -10.43 -5.86
CA GLN A 296 15.03 -10.66 -6.62
C GLN A 296 15.39 -12.15 -6.80
N HIS A 297 14.88 -13.02 -5.93
CA HIS A 297 15.18 -14.46 -6.00
C HIS A 297 14.28 -15.16 -7.03
N PRO A 298 14.68 -16.34 -7.56
CA PRO A 298 13.88 -17.11 -8.50
C PRO A 298 12.45 -17.37 -7.99
N PRO A 299 11.48 -17.65 -8.89
CA PRO A 299 10.14 -18.04 -8.50
C PRO A 299 10.19 -19.22 -7.52
N ILE A 300 9.71 -19.01 -6.31
CA ILE A 300 9.69 -20.04 -5.28
C ILE A 300 8.44 -20.88 -5.53
N SER A 301 8.59 -22.09 -6.06
CA SER A 301 7.42 -22.91 -6.34
C SER A 301 6.84 -23.50 -5.06
N PHE A 302 5.51 -23.61 -5.00
CA PHE A 302 4.83 -24.25 -3.88
C PHE A 302 5.26 -25.72 -3.71
N ALA A 303 5.63 -26.39 -4.81
CA ALA A 303 6.12 -27.77 -4.80
C ALA A 303 7.48 -27.90 -4.09
N GLU A 304 8.39 -26.95 -4.29
CA GLU A 304 9.69 -26.90 -3.60
C GLU A 304 9.54 -26.59 -2.11
N LEU A 305 8.57 -25.74 -1.75
CA LEU A 305 8.30 -25.43 -0.35
C LEU A 305 7.74 -26.64 0.42
N LYS A 306 6.87 -27.44 -0.19
CA LYS A 306 6.31 -28.66 0.42
C LYS A 306 7.25 -29.86 0.45
N ARG A 307 8.09 -30.06 -0.59
CA ARG A 307 9.04 -31.20 -0.61
C ARG A 307 9.99 -31.18 0.59
N ASN A 308 10.41 -29.99 1.03
CA ASN A 308 11.37 -29.86 2.12
C ASN A 308 10.73 -29.92 3.52
N THR A 309 9.41 -29.79 3.65
CA THR A 309 8.72 -29.98 4.95
C THR A 309 8.64 -31.46 5.34
N LEU A 310 8.63 -32.36 4.35
CA LEU A 310 8.60 -33.82 4.57
C LEU A 310 9.95 -34.39 5.03
N TYR A 311 11.06 -33.69 4.77
CA TYR A 311 12.40 -34.12 5.22
C TYR A 311 12.73 -33.70 6.66
N PHE A 312 11.91 -32.86 7.30
CA PHE A 312 12.06 -32.46 8.70
C PHE A 312 10.94 -33.01 9.61
N SER A 313 10.14 -33.96 9.13
CA SER A 313 9.11 -34.67 9.91
C SER A 313 9.47 -36.14 10.16
N THR A 314 10.74 -36.51 10.01
CA THR A 314 11.32 -37.74 10.54
C THR A 314 12.45 -37.36 11.47
N ASP A 315 12.35 -37.84 12.72
CA ASP A 315 13.31 -37.74 13.85
C ASP A 315 13.20 -36.47 14.72
N VAL A 316 12.30 -36.44 15.72
CA VAL A 316 12.42 -36.97 17.10
C VAL A 316 11.11 -36.70 17.85
#